data_AF-Q06B37-F1
#
_entry.id   AF-Q06B37-F1
#
_cell.length_a   1.000
_cell.length_b   1.000
_cell.length_c   1.000
_cell.angle_alpha   90.00
_cell.angle_beta   90.00
_cell.angle_gamma   90.00
#
_symmetry.space_group_name_H-M   'P 1'
#
loop_
_entity.id
_entity.type
_entity.pdbx_description
1 polymer ?
#
loop_
_entity_poly.entity_id
_entity_poly.type
_entity_poly.pdbx_seq_one_letter_code
_entity_poly.pdbx_strand_id
1 'polypeptide(L)'
;MTSPHVSRSIARKSLFATLFLGLLACLVAALFCATSVAKADEPSPADESDSVPIYRLYNHYTSEHLFTPNEQEKDHLVQTQPGWKLESVAFMAPKTGSDDMVIKRLYNTITGEHLYTKDDQEIENLKTENWVRDGEEVFFYDAGEQGGYPVYRFYNAGLGALMRCSHHLALAADIEEYAALKQPSSGWAQESSDGEPLFYGCAPGYSITPATPYEAHGALAVTNGTLVDKNGQPFQLRGMSTHGLSFTEEGVPFRDYVNYDAFKTLRDDWGANCVRLAMYTESYMGYCNGGNQEDLKNVIRRGVQAASDLGMYVIVDWHILENGNPTAVEWQASNFFSQMSNEFRNYDNVLYEICNEPNGGVDWWTVKGYAERIIPVIRANDPNAIVIVGTPTWSQDIDQAAANPIQWPSSQNTLYALHFYANTHTQWLRDRLNAALNAGLPIIISEFGTCDASGSGGNNLWEAQQWIDLANARNVSWLNWSLCLKNETASAIQPWCKKLSDWETWELTESGNWVRNQMRAAAGLG
;
A
#
# COMPACT_ATOMS: atom_id res chain seq x y z
N MET A 1 -98.92 -0.60 -0.14
CA MET A 1 -99.68 -0.87 1.10
C MET A 1 -98.69 -1.16 2.23
N THR A 2 -99.15 -1.26 3.47
CA THR A 2 -98.34 -1.22 4.70
C THR A 2 -97.57 -2.51 5.02
N SER A 3 -96.49 -2.38 5.81
CA SER A 3 -95.76 -3.46 6.49
C SER A 3 -96.59 -4.05 7.66
N PRO A 4 -96.16 -5.17 8.29
CA PRO A 4 -95.53 -4.97 9.61
C PRO A 4 -94.37 -5.92 10.01
N HIS A 5 -93.34 -5.29 10.61
CA HIS A 5 -92.49 -5.66 11.75
C HIS A 5 -92.27 -7.11 12.27
N VAL A 6 -90.96 -7.41 12.46
CA VAL A 6 -90.32 -8.05 13.63
C VAL A 6 -88.97 -7.30 13.85
N SER A 7 -88.44 -6.82 15.01
CA SER A 7 -88.61 -6.99 16.48
C SER A 7 -87.70 -8.07 17.09
N ARG A 8 -86.53 -7.82 17.74
CA ARG A 8 -85.83 -6.66 18.37
C ARG A 8 -84.29 -6.82 18.13
N SER A 9 -83.37 -5.83 18.19
CA SER A 9 -82.84 -4.99 19.29
C SER A 9 -82.38 -5.76 20.57
N ILE A 10 -81.29 -5.41 21.28
CA ILE A 10 -80.73 -4.08 21.66
C ILE A 10 -79.18 -4.06 21.75
N ALA A 11 -78.55 -3.07 21.08
CA ALA A 11 -77.33 -2.28 21.41
C ALA A 11 -75.97 -2.98 21.76
N ARG A 12 -74.80 -2.31 21.70
CA ARG A 12 -74.47 -0.89 21.44
C ARG A 12 -73.51 -0.72 20.24
N LYS A 13 -73.56 0.46 19.60
CA LYS A 13 -72.64 0.90 18.54
C LYS A 13 -71.50 1.74 19.12
N SER A 14 -70.30 1.65 18.55
CA SER A 14 -69.52 2.83 18.15
C SER A 14 -68.55 2.48 17.01
N LEU A 15 -68.12 3.52 16.29
CA LEU A 15 -67.24 3.56 15.12
C LEU A 15 -65.89 2.84 15.40
N PHE A 16 -65.18 2.22 14.43
CA PHE A 16 -64.70 2.82 13.18
C PHE A 16 -64.43 1.82 12.03
N ALA A 17 -64.32 2.38 10.82
CA ALA A 17 -63.63 1.92 9.60
C ALA A 17 -63.43 0.42 9.30
N THR A 18 -64.06 -0.04 8.20
CA THR A 18 -63.71 -1.25 7.44
C THR A 18 -62.40 -1.08 6.64
N LEU A 19 -61.91 -2.18 6.04
CA LEU A 19 -60.74 -2.29 5.12
C LEU A 19 -59.35 -2.25 5.78
N PHE A 20 -58.90 -3.39 6.30
CA PHE A 20 -57.47 -3.69 6.48
C PHE A 20 -57.16 -5.18 6.21
N LEU A 21 -57.40 -5.61 4.97
CA LEU A 21 -57.08 -6.96 4.45
C LEU A 21 -56.96 -6.89 2.92
N GLY A 22 -55.80 -6.43 2.45
CA GLY A 22 -55.55 -6.20 1.01
C GLY A 22 -54.20 -5.55 0.68
N LEU A 23 -53.21 -5.63 1.57
CA LEU A 23 -51.93 -4.91 1.45
C LEU A 23 -50.73 -5.77 1.88
N LEU A 24 -50.72 -7.03 1.42
CA LEU A 24 -49.62 -7.99 1.64
C LEU A 24 -49.41 -8.90 0.42
N ALA A 25 -49.37 -8.30 -0.79
CA ALA A 25 -49.18 -9.02 -2.06
C ALA A 25 -48.40 -8.24 -3.13
N CYS A 26 -48.25 -6.91 -3.01
CA CYS A 26 -47.66 -6.05 -4.05
C CYS A 26 -46.35 -5.35 -3.62
N LEU A 27 -45.56 -5.99 -2.75
CA LEU A 27 -44.32 -5.41 -2.19
C LEU A 27 -43.09 -6.33 -2.39
N VAL A 28 -43.19 -7.26 -3.36
CA VAL A 28 -42.13 -8.21 -3.77
C VAL A 28 -41.80 -8.04 -5.28
N ALA A 29 -42.35 -7.02 -5.93
CA ALA A 29 -42.18 -6.71 -7.36
C ALA A 29 -41.73 -5.25 -7.59
N ALA A 30 -40.93 -4.71 -6.66
CA ALA A 30 -40.44 -3.32 -6.67
C ALA A 30 -38.93 -3.19 -6.37
N LEU A 31 -38.19 -4.30 -6.41
CA LEU A 31 -36.73 -4.33 -6.58
C LEU A 31 -36.44 -5.01 -7.93
N PHE A 32 -35.30 -4.71 -8.53
CA PHE A 32 -34.97 -5.03 -9.94
C PHE A 32 -35.85 -4.33 -10.99
N CYS A 33 -36.05 -3.02 -10.80
CA CYS A 33 -36.03 -2.10 -11.94
C CYS A 33 -34.93 -1.06 -11.72
N ALA A 34 -33.69 -1.54 -11.61
CA ALA A 34 -32.53 -0.68 -11.76
C ALA A 34 -32.50 -0.24 -13.23
N THR A 35 -32.89 1.01 -13.49
CA THR A 35 -32.66 1.62 -14.80
C THR A 35 -31.16 1.59 -15.06
N SER A 36 -30.74 0.79 -16.04
CA SER A 36 -29.40 0.90 -16.60
C SER A 36 -29.28 2.29 -17.23
N VAL A 37 -28.75 3.24 -16.45
CA VAL A 37 -27.96 4.31 -17.02
C VAL A 37 -26.86 3.58 -17.77
N ALA A 38 -26.90 3.62 -19.10
CA ALA A 38 -25.78 3.14 -19.88
C ALA A 38 -24.58 3.95 -19.40
N LYS A 39 -23.55 3.28 -18.87
CA LYS A 39 -22.24 3.91 -18.73
C LYS A 39 -21.89 4.40 -20.13
N ALA A 40 -21.58 5.69 -20.28
CA ALA A 40 -21.12 6.19 -21.57
C ALA A 40 -19.93 5.32 -21.99
N ASP A 41 -19.89 4.88 -23.25
CA ASP A 41 -18.86 3.97 -23.72
C ASP A 41 -17.49 4.63 -23.50
N GLU A 42 -16.73 4.10 -22.53
CA GLU A 42 -15.41 4.63 -22.21
C GLU A 42 -14.50 4.39 -23.43
N PRO A 43 -13.70 5.40 -23.84
CA PRO A 43 -12.80 5.25 -24.97
C PRO A 43 -11.86 4.08 -24.71
N SER A 44 -11.63 3.26 -25.74
CA SER A 44 -10.69 2.13 -25.67
C SER A 44 -9.34 2.63 -25.14
N PRO A 45 -8.65 1.86 -24.27
CA PRO A 45 -7.26 2.15 -23.94
C PRO A 45 -6.45 2.35 -25.22
N ALA A 46 -5.61 3.39 -25.23
CA ALA A 46 -4.69 3.62 -26.34
C ALA A 46 -3.68 2.48 -26.43
N ASP A 47 -3.26 2.14 -27.65
CA ASP A 47 -2.15 1.22 -27.83
C ASP A 47 -0.86 1.90 -27.32
N GLU A 48 -0.17 1.27 -26.36
CA GLU A 48 1.06 1.81 -25.77
C GLU A 48 2.16 1.98 -26.83
N SER A 49 2.10 1.23 -27.93
CA SER A 49 3.04 1.38 -29.04
C SER A 49 2.93 2.72 -29.77
N ASP A 50 1.76 3.38 -29.77
CA ASP A 50 1.48 4.60 -30.54
C ASP A 50 1.21 5.87 -29.69
N SER A 51 1.40 5.80 -28.37
CA SER A 51 1.19 6.94 -27.44
C SER A 51 2.42 7.29 -26.57
N VAL A 52 2.45 8.49 -25.98
CA VAL A 52 3.48 8.98 -25.03
C VAL A 52 2.84 9.49 -23.73
N PRO A 53 3.50 9.34 -22.57
CA PRO A 53 3.01 9.89 -21.31
C PRO A 53 3.17 11.41 -21.24
N ILE A 54 2.17 12.12 -20.71
CA ILE A 54 2.31 13.52 -20.29
C ILE A 54 2.50 13.56 -18.76
N TYR A 55 3.75 13.73 -18.32
CA TYR A 55 4.11 13.85 -16.92
C TYR A 55 3.55 15.16 -16.33
N ARG A 56 2.93 15.09 -15.15
CA ARG A 56 2.51 16.24 -14.35
C ARG A 56 3.49 16.47 -13.21
N LEU A 57 4.09 17.64 -13.16
CA LEU A 57 5.00 18.06 -12.10
C LEU A 57 4.40 19.23 -11.33
N TYR A 58 4.53 19.22 -10.01
CA TYR A 58 4.15 20.33 -9.14
C TYR A 58 5.38 20.97 -8.50
N ASN A 59 5.43 22.30 -8.41
CA ASN A 59 6.44 23.02 -7.65
C ASN A 59 5.87 23.56 -6.33
N HIS A 60 6.31 23.01 -5.19
CA HIS A 60 5.77 23.41 -3.88
C HIS A 60 6.17 24.81 -3.39
N TYR A 61 7.06 25.53 -4.08
CA TYR A 61 7.43 26.91 -3.75
C TYR A 61 6.67 27.95 -4.58
N THR A 62 6.29 27.61 -5.82
CA THR A 62 5.58 28.52 -6.74
C THR A 62 4.10 28.16 -6.90
N SER A 63 3.69 26.98 -6.41
CA SER A 63 2.40 26.31 -6.63
C SER A 63 2.07 26.04 -8.10
N GLU A 64 3.09 26.04 -8.95
CA GLU A 64 2.97 25.86 -10.40
C GLU A 64 2.83 24.37 -10.77
N HIS A 65 1.99 24.07 -11.75
CA HIS A 65 1.92 22.76 -12.41
C HIS A 65 2.53 22.84 -13.81
N LEU A 66 3.45 21.93 -14.13
CA LEU A 66 4.03 21.76 -15.47
C LEU A 66 3.60 20.41 -16.06
N PHE A 67 3.30 20.41 -17.36
CA PHE A 67 2.95 19.22 -18.13
C PHE A 67 3.99 19.05 -19.23
N THR A 68 4.56 17.85 -19.38
CA THR A 68 5.56 17.59 -20.43
C THR A 68 5.56 16.13 -20.89
N PRO A 69 5.76 15.86 -22.20
CA PRO A 69 6.14 14.54 -22.70
C PRO A 69 7.65 14.26 -22.60
N ASN A 70 8.46 15.28 -22.32
CA ASN A 70 9.90 15.16 -22.33
C ASN A 70 10.41 14.60 -20.99
N GLU A 71 10.71 13.30 -20.97
CA GLU A 71 11.30 12.61 -19.83
C GLU A 71 12.59 13.29 -19.32
N GLN A 72 13.43 13.84 -20.20
CA GLN A 72 14.67 14.53 -19.80
C GLN A 72 14.39 15.88 -19.12
N GLU A 73 13.32 16.58 -19.50
CA GLU A 73 12.86 17.79 -18.81
C GLU A 73 12.29 17.43 -17.43
N LYS A 74 11.42 16.42 -17.37
CA LYS A 74 10.86 15.86 -16.13
C LYS A 74 11.97 15.48 -15.14
N ASP A 75 12.98 14.72 -15.59
CA ASP A 75 14.11 14.31 -14.76
C ASP A 75 15.00 15.49 -14.36
N HIS A 76 15.31 16.41 -15.27
CA HIS A 76 16.13 17.59 -14.95
C HIS A 76 15.48 18.46 -13.87
N LEU A 77 14.18 18.71 -13.97
CA LEU A 77 13.44 19.52 -13.00
C LEU A 77 13.45 18.87 -11.62
N VAL A 78 13.04 17.60 -11.51
CA VAL A 78 12.97 16.87 -10.23
C VAL A 78 14.35 16.69 -9.59
N GLN A 79 15.40 16.45 -10.38
CA GLN A 79 16.74 16.16 -9.86
C GLN A 79 17.57 17.42 -9.55
N THR A 80 17.33 18.56 -10.23
CA THR A 80 18.23 19.73 -10.11
C THR A 80 17.55 21.05 -9.77
N GLN A 81 16.22 21.17 -9.85
CA GLN A 81 15.52 22.45 -9.64
C GLN A 81 14.68 22.39 -8.35
N PRO A 82 14.96 23.24 -7.34
CA PRO A 82 14.31 23.13 -6.03
C PRO A 82 12.81 23.41 -6.10
N GLY A 83 12.03 22.54 -5.45
CA GLY A 83 10.57 22.64 -5.33
C GLY A 83 9.80 21.71 -6.26
N TRP A 84 10.37 21.34 -7.41
CA TRP A 84 9.72 20.46 -8.38
C TRP A 84 9.66 19.01 -7.89
N LYS A 85 8.49 18.39 -8.08
CA LYS A 85 8.25 16.95 -7.89
C LYS A 85 7.40 16.43 -9.04
N LEU A 86 7.63 15.20 -9.45
CA LEU A 86 6.67 14.44 -10.25
C LEU A 86 5.48 14.09 -9.35
N GLU A 87 4.26 14.34 -9.81
CA GLU A 87 3.04 13.84 -9.16
C GLU A 87 2.56 12.54 -9.82
N SER A 88 2.44 12.56 -11.15
CA SER A 88 1.84 11.47 -11.93
C SER A 88 2.17 11.61 -13.43
N VAL A 89 1.68 10.69 -14.23
CA VAL A 89 1.33 10.96 -15.64
C VAL A 89 -0.15 11.32 -15.67
N ALA A 90 -0.49 12.51 -16.15
CA ALA A 90 -1.86 13.00 -16.14
C ALA A 90 -2.74 12.33 -17.22
N PHE A 91 -2.18 12.12 -18.40
CA PHE A 91 -2.82 11.45 -19.54
C PHE A 91 -1.78 10.94 -20.53
N MET A 92 -2.20 10.07 -21.44
CA MET A 92 -1.40 9.70 -22.61
C MET A 92 -1.76 10.63 -23.79
N ALA A 93 -0.81 10.95 -24.65
CA ALA A 93 -1.03 11.68 -25.89
C ALA A 93 -0.60 10.82 -27.10
N PRO A 94 -1.24 10.92 -28.29
CA PRO A 94 -0.78 10.23 -29.49
C PRO A 94 0.64 10.66 -29.90
N LYS A 95 1.41 9.74 -30.48
CA LYS A 95 2.73 10.04 -31.09
C LYS A 95 2.61 10.83 -32.39
N THR A 96 1.46 10.81 -33.05
CA THR A 96 1.19 11.46 -34.33
C THR A 96 -0.27 11.94 -34.41
N GLY A 97 -0.49 13.09 -35.03
CA GLY A 97 -1.81 13.63 -35.36
C GLY A 97 -1.71 14.64 -36.51
N SER A 98 -2.85 15.23 -36.90
CA SER A 98 -2.90 16.32 -37.88
C SER A 98 -2.56 17.68 -37.25
N ASP A 99 -2.31 18.70 -38.07
CA ASP A 99 -1.87 20.04 -37.62
C ASP A 99 -2.86 20.72 -36.65
N ASP A 100 -4.16 20.43 -36.77
CA ASP A 100 -5.25 20.89 -35.91
C ASP A 100 -5.37 20.14 -34.56
N MET A 101 -4.63 19.03 -34.42
CA MET A 101 -4.45 18.31 -33.16
C MET A 101 -3.18 18.76 -32.41
N VAL A 102 -2.37 19.68 -32.95
CA VAL A 102 -1.10 20.07 -32.32
C VAL A 102 -1.33 20.97 -31.10
N ILE A 103 -1.01 20.44 -29.92
CA ILE A 103 -0.93 21.22 -28.67
C ILE A 103 0.44 21.89 -28.61
N LYS A 104 0.43 23.16 -28.18
CA LYS A 104 1.59 24.08 -28.17
C LYS A 104 1.73 24.61 -26.73
N ARG A 105 2.95 24.61 -26.18
CA ARG A 105 3.25 25.20 -24.87
C ARG A 105 3.66 26.67 -25.05
N LEU A 106 3.17 27.52 -24.15
CA LEU A 106 3.57 28.90 -23.99
C LEU A 106 4.14 29.11 -22.59
N TYR A 107 5.08 30.04 -22.46
CA TYR A 107 5.66 30.49 -21.19
C TYR A 107 5.47 31.99 -21.02
N ASN A 108 4.95 32.45 -19.87
CA ASN A 108 4.84 33.87 -19.58
C ASN A 108 6.17 34.39 -19.01
N THR A 109 6.80 35.33 -19.72
CA THR A 109 8.13 35.85 -19.32
C THR A 109 8.14 36.74 -18.07
N ILE A 110 6.96 37.11 -17.54
CA ILE A 110 6.80 37.95 -16.33
C ILE A 110 6.32 37.12 -15.14
N THR A 111 5.19 36.41 -15.25
CA THR A 111 4.69 35.56 -14.15
C THR A 111 5.56 34.31 -14.00
N GLY A 112 6.02 33.74 -15.12
CA GLY A 112 6.74 32.48 -15.19
C GLY A 112 5.84 31.25 -15.28
N GLU A 113 4.55 31.43 -15.57
CA GLU A 113 3.58 30.34 -15.76
C GLU A 113 3.70 29.70 -17.15
N HIS A 114 3.22 28.45 -17.25
CA HIS A 114 3.09 27.71 -18.50
C HIS A 114 1.61 27.54 -18.88
N LEU A 115 1.28 27.74 -20.16
CA LEU A 115 -0.05 27.57 -20.72
C LEU A 115 0.01 26.63 -21.94
N TYR A 116 -1.06 25.89 -22.17
CA TYR A 116 -1.18 24.89 -23.23
C TYR A 116 -2.41 25.23 -24.06
N THR A 117 -2.30 25.14 -25.38
CA THR A 117 -3.45 25.35 -26.28
C THR A 117 -3.22 24.75 -27.67
N LYS A 118 -4.33 24.57 -28.39
CA LYS A 118 -4.36 24.26 -29.83
C LYS A 118 -4.67 25.49 -30.69
N ASP A 119 -5.26 26.54 -30.13
CA ASP A 119 -5.73 27.72 -30.86
C ASP A 119 -4.58 28.69 -31.18
N ASP A 120 -4.22 28.80 -32.47
CA ASP A 120 -3.23 29.78 -32.93
C ASP A 120 -3.71 31.23 -32.75
N GLN A 121 -5.02 31.50 -32.71
CA GLN A 121 -5.53 32.85 -32.47
C GLN A 121 -5.37 33.26 -31.00
N GLU A 122 -5.56 32.35 -30.05
CA GLU A 122 -5.16 32.53 -28.65
C GLU A 122 -3.65 32.83 -28.55
N ILE A 123 -2.81 32.06 -29.24
CA ILE A 123 -1.35 32.27 -29.27
C ILE A 123 -0.97 33.66 -29.80
N GLU A 124 -1.55 34.11 -30.92
CA GLU A 124 -1.28 35.47 -31.45
C GLU A 124 -1.74 36.58 -30.50
N ASN A 125 -2.84 36.37 -29.75
CA ASN A 125 -3.30 37.32 -28.75
C ASN A 125 -2.33 37.37 -27.55
N LEU A 126 -1.99 36.22 -26.98
CA LEU A 126 -1.15 36.11 -25.78
C LEU A 126 0.29 36.62 -25.97
N LYS A 127 0.82 36.63 -27.21
CA LYS A 127 2.08 37.31 -27.55
C LYS A 127 2.11 38.80 -27.16
N THR A 128 0.96 39.46 -27.10
CA THR A 128 0.86 40.86 -26.67
C THR A 128 0.94 41.04 -25.15
N GLU A 129 0.83 39.94 -24.38
CA GLU A 129 0.77 39.90 -22.92
C GLU A 129 1.98 39.20 -22.27
N ASN A 130 3.13 39.24 -22.95
CA ASN A 130 4.44 38.70 -22.54
C ASN A 130 4.57 37.16 -22.56
N TRP A 131 3.62 36.44 -23.16
CA TRP A 131 3.75 35.02 -23.45
C TRP A 131 4.64 34.79 -24.69
N VAL A 132 5.50 33.78 -24.63
CA VAL A 132 6.32 33.30 -25.75
C VAL A 132 6.06 31.81 -25.99
N ARG A 133 6.30 31.33 -27.23
CA ARG A 133 6.37 29.88 -27.50
C ARG A 133 7.51 29.26 -26.70
N ASP A 134 7.24 28.10 -26.14
CA ASP A 134 8.20 27.29 -25.38
C ASP A 134 8.07 25.81 -25.79
N GLY A 135 9.19 25.08 -25.76
CA GLY A 135 9.28 23.75 -26.38
C GLY A 135 9.30 23.75 -27.91
N GLU A 136 8.98 22.59 -28.50
CA GLU A 136 9.05 22.34 -29.95
C GLU A 136 7.81 22.86 -30.72
N GLU A 137 7.84 22.77 -32.06
CA GLU A 137 6.71 23.25 -32.87
C GLU A 137 5.41 22.46 -32.64
N VAL A 138 5.56 21.16 -32.37
CA VAL A 138 4.56 20.25 -31.82
C VAL A 138 5.00 19.93 -30.39
N PHE A 139 4.20 20.26 -29.38
CA PHE A 139 4.54 19.91 -28.00
C PHE A 139 3.98 18.51 -27.66
N PHE A 140 2.70 18.26 -27.92
CA PHE A 140 2.11 16.92 -28.04
C PHE A 140 0.83 16.99 -28.89
N TYR A 141 0.19 15.85 -29.16
CA TYR A 141 -1.07 15.79 -29.92
C TYR A 141 -2.31 15.64 -29.03
N ASP A 142 -3.41 16.24 -29.47
CA ASP A 142 -4.78 16.03 -29.00
C ASP A 142 -5.24 14.61 -29.37
N ALA A 143 -5.86 13.89 -28.44
CA ALA A 143 -6.43 12.57 -28.68
C ALA A 143 -7.74 12.60 -29.48
N GLY A 144 -8.42 13.76 -29.51
CA GLY A 144 -9.76 13.92 -30.06
C GLY A 144 -10.87 13.24 -29.26
N GLU A 145 -12.11 13.71 -29.47
CA GLU A 145 -13.31 13.25 -28.75
C GLU A 145 -13.56 11.73 -28.83
N GLN A 146 -13.18 11.10 -29.94
CA GLN A 146 -13.35 9.65 -30.17
C GLN A 146 -12.19 8.80 -29.60
N GLY A 147 -11.11 9.42 -29.13
CA GLY A 147 -9.87 8.75 -28.72
C GLY A 147 -9.38 9.10 -27.30
N GLY A 148 -10.05 10.00 -26.58
CA GLY A 148 -9.60 10.44 -25.26
C GLY A 148 -10.68 11.08 -24.39
N TYR A 149 -10.31 11.36 -23.14
CA TYR A 149 -11.12 12.08 -22.18
C TYR A 149 -10.89 13.59 -22.26
N PRO A 150 -11.94 14.42 -22.05
CA PRO A 150 -11.83 15.88 -21.98
C PRO A 150 -10.76 16.37 -20.98
N VAL A 151 -9.90 17.30 -21.39
CA VAL A 151 -9.00 18.08 -20.50
C VAL A 151 -9.51 19.51 -20.43
N TYR A 152 -9.64 20.03 -19.20
CA TYR A 152 -10.22 21.33 -18.92
C TYR A 152 -9.22 22.27 -18.26
N ARG A 153 -9.20 23.54 -18.70
CA ARG A 153 -8.44 24.63 -18.08
C ARG A 153 -9.31 25.41 -17.11
N PHE A 154 -8.79 25.60 -15.90
CA PHE A 154 -9.42 26.35 -14.82
C PHE A 154 -8.54 27.54 -14.45
N TYR A 155 -9.15 28.71 -14.26
CA TYR A 155 -8.50 29.94 -13.82
C TYR A 155 -8.97 30.37 -12.42
N ASN A 156 -8.05 30.86 -11.59
CA ASN A 156 -8.34 31.39 -10.26
C ASN A 156 -7.98 32.89 -10.17
N ALA A 157 -8.98 33.72 -10.40
CA ALA A 157 -8.87 35.19 -10.34
C ALA A 157 -8.48 35.72 -8.94
N GLY A 158 -8.60 34.91 -7.88
CA GLY A 158 -8.20 35.27 -6.51
C GLY A 158 -6.69 35.14 -6.25
N LEU A 159 -5.98 34.30 -7.02
CA LEU A 159 -4.51 34.20 -6.98
C LEU A 159 -3.87 35.30 -7.84
N GLY A 160 -4.43 35.52 -9.04
CA GLY A 160 -4.08 36.61 -9.95
C GLY A 160 -2.64 36.55 -10.50
N ALA A 161 -2.28 37.50 -11.35
CA ALA A 161 -0.99 37.59 -12.04
C ALA A 161 0.23 37.94 -11.13
N LEU A 162 0.14 37.65 -9.83
CA LEU A 162 1.21 37.78 -8.84
C LEU A 162 1.69 36.43 -8.28
N MET A 163 1.02 35.33 -8.61
CA MET A 163 1.43 33.96 -8.27
C MET A 163 1.54 33.10 -9.53
N ARG A 164 2.39 32.06 -9.53
CA ARG A 164 2.70 31.23 -10.71
C ARG A 164 1.72 30.07 -10.91
N CYS A 165 0.48 30.28 -10.50
CA CYS A 165 -0.48 29.20 -10.26
C CYS A 165 -1.91 29.68 -10.49
N SER A 166 -2.11 30.69 -11.34
CA SER A 166 -3.45 31.20 -11.64
C SER A 166 -4.24 30.28 -12.58
N HIS A 167 -3.58 29.30 -13.22
CA HIS A 167 -4.17 28.30 -14.13
C HIS A 167 -3.93 26.87 -13.63
N HIS A 168 -4.89 25.97 -13.86
CA HIS A 168 -4.79 24.52 -13.60
C HIS A 168 -5.38 23.71 -14.76
N LEU A 169 -4.82 22.54 -15.07
CA LEU A 169 -5.38 21.58 -16.03
C LEU A 169 -5.84 20.32 -15.29
N ALA A 170 -7.08 19.91 -15.53
CA ALA A 170 -7.64 18.67 -14.98
C ALA A 170 -8.23 17.78 -16.09
N LEU A 171 -7.97 16.47 -16.00
CA LEU A 171 -8.56 15.46 -16.88
C LEU A 171 -9.93 15.04 -16.33
N ALA A 172 -10.96 14.98 -17.17
CA ALA A 172 -12.32 14.63 -16.73
C ALA A 172 -12.48 13.18 -16.22
N ALA A 173 -11.49 12.32 -16.47
CA ALA A 173 -11.40 10.98 -15.89
C ALA A 173 -10.90 10.98 -14.43
N ASP A 174 -10.20 12.03 -13.99
CA ASP A 174 -9.99 12.29 -12.56
C ASP A 174 -11.26 12.97 -12.01
N ILE A 175 -12.23 12.12 -11.67
CA ILE A 175 -13.55 12.55 -11.20
C ILE A 175 -13.43 13.31 -9.87
N GLU A 176 -12.42 13.04 -9.04
CA GLU A 176 -12.25 13.69 -7.74
C GLU A 176 -11.64 15.08 -7.88
N GLU A 177 -10.53 15.23 -8.62
CA GLU A 177 -9.92 16.54 -8.93
C GLU A 177 -10.93 17.45 -9.65
N TYR A 178 -11.58 16.94 -10.70
CA TYR A 178 -12.53 17.71 -11.50
C TYR A 178 -13.77 18.13 -10.70
N ALA A 179 -14.30 17.26 -9.83
CA ALA A 179 -15.43 17.60 -8.96
C ALA A 179 -15.03 18.57 -7.84
N ALA A 180 -13.80 18.52 -7.33
CA ALA A 180 -13.27 19.46 -6.34
C ALA A 180 -13.09 20.87 -6.93
N LEU A 181 -12.46 20.98 -8.09
CA LEU A 181 -12.27 22.26 -8.79
C LEU A 181 -13.60 22.94 -9.13
N LYS A 182 -14.64 22.17 -9.48
CA LYS A 182 -15.99 22.69 -9.77
C LYS A 182 -16.84 23.07 -8.55
N GLN A 183 -16.35 22.92 -7.32
CA GLN A 183 -17.09 23.43 -6.15
C GLN A 183 -17.07 24.96 -6.12
N PRO A 184 -18.20 25.67 -5.87
CA PRO A 184 -18.22 27.13 -5.77
C PRO A 184 -17.31 27.73 -4.68
N SER A 185 -16.81 26.91 -3.75
CA SER A 185 -15.84 27.27 -2.71
C SER A 185 -14.37 27.10 -3.11
N SER A 186 -14.07 26.55 -4.29
CA SER A 186 -12.70 26.26 -4.72
C SER A 186 -11.90 27.52 -5.11
N GLY A 187 -12.59 28.58 -5.54
CA GLY A 187 -12.00 29.78 -6.14
C GLY A 187 -11.64 29.62 -7.62
N TRP A 188 -11.76 28.42 -8.17
CA TRP A 188 -11.46 28.09 -9.57
C TRP A 188 -12.72 28.19 -10.45
N ALA A 189 -12.55 28.70 -11.66
CA ALA A 189 -13.58 28.73 -12.70
C ALA A 189 -13.05 28.07 -13.98
N GLN A 190 -13.82 27.16 -14.59
CA GLN A 190 -13.51 26.66 -15.93
C GLN A 190 -13.56 27.83 -16.92
N GLU A 191 -12.54 27.97 -17.78
CA GLU A 191 -12.42 29.13 -18.67
C GLU A 191 -13.35 29.09 -19.88
N SER A 192 -13.61 27.89 -20.41
CA SER A 192 -14.64 27.68 -21.42
C SER A 192 -16.02 28.01 -20.81
N SER A 193 -16.72 28.94 -21.45
CA SER A 193 -18.06 29.41 -21.02
C SER A 193 -19.22 28.62 -21.64
N ASP A 194 -18.93 27.79 -22.63
CA ASP A 194 -19.81 26.81 -23.28
C ASP A 194 -19.73 25.41 -22.63
N GLY A 195 -18.62 25.09 -21.94
CA GLY A 195 -18.39 23.81 -21.28
C GLY A 195 -17.50 22.83 -22.06
N GLU A 196 -17.01 23.25 -23.23
CA GLU A 196 -16.08 22.52 -24.09
C GLU A 196 -14.69 22.30 -23.45
N PRO A 197 -13.98 21.22 -23.80
CA PRO A 197 -12.59 21.01 -23.38
C PRO A 197 -11.58 21.83 -24.19
N LEU A 198 -10.40 21.99 -23.60
CA LEU A 198 -9.24 22.61 -24.25
C LEU A 198 -8.62 21.68 -25.31
N PHE A 199 -8.56 20.37 -24.99
CA PHE A 199 -8.19 19.25 -25.85
C PHE A 199 -8.60 17.94 -25.15
N TYR A 200 -8.35 16.79 -25.78
CA TYR A 200 -8.57 15.47 -25.19
C TYR A 200 -7.22 14.77 -24.92
N GLY A 201 -7.12 14.09 -23.78
CA GLY A 201 -6.00 13.20 -23.47
C GLY A 201 -6.46 11.74 -23.58
N CYS A 202 -5.68 10.87 -24.21
CA CYS A 202 -5.98 9.44 -24.22
C CYS A 202 -6.07 8.92 -22.78
N ALA A 203 -6.99 7.99 -22.56
CA ALA A 203 -7.11 7.26 -21.30
C ALA A 203 -5.73 6.74 -20.87
N PRO A 204 -5.27 7.02 -19.64
CA PRO A 204 -4.22 6.23 -19.03
C PRO A 204 -4.66 4.77 -19.03
N GLY A 205 -4.03 3.92 -19.85
CA GLY A 205 -4.28 2.47 -19.87
C GLY A 205 -3.94 1.80 -18.53
N TYR A 206 -3.16 2.52 -17.71
CA TYR A 206 -2.88 2.27 -16.32
C TYR A 206 -3.08 3.57 -15.52
N SER A 207 -3.60 3.46 -14.30
CA SER A 207 -3.25 4.47 -13.29
C SER A 207 -1.73 4.43 -13.12
N ILE A 208 -1.07 5.59 -13.16
CA ILE A 208 0.35 5.70 -12.78
C ILE A 208 0.48 6.23 -11.34
N THR A 209 -0.40 5.74 -10.46
CA THR A 209 0.13 5.09 -9.25
C THR A 209 1.13 4.02 -9.72
N PRO A 210 2.40 4.01 -9.27
CA PRO A 210 3.30 2.90 -9.57
C PRO A 210 2.62 1.59 -9.18
N ALA A 211 2.58 0.61 -10.09
CA ALA A 211 1.90 -0.67 -9.87
C ALA A 211 2.28 -1.21 -8.49
N THR A 212 1.29 -1.54 -7.67
CA THR A 212 1.53 -1.89 -6.26
C THR A 212 2.50 -3.09 -6.19
N PRO A 213 3.24 -3.26 -5.08
CA PRO A 213 4.27 -4.30 -5.02
C PRO A 213 3.79 -5.70 -5.44
N TYR A 214 2.56 -6.06 -5.10
CA TYR A 214 1.92 -7.29 -5.52
C TYR A 214 1.43 -7.29 -6.99
N GLU A 215 0.92 -6.18 -7.54
CA GLU A 215 0.61 -6.11 -8.98
C GLU A 215 1.89 -6.25 -9.82
N ALA A 216 2.97 -5.60 -9.40
CA ALA A 216 4.28 -5.67 -10.03
C ALA A 216 4.88 -7.10 -9.95
N HIS A 217 4.94 -7.70 -8.75
CA HIS A 217 5.72 -8.91 -8.50
C HIS A 217 4.90 -10.19 -8.24
N GLY A 218 3.63 -10.09 -7.86
CA GLY A 218 2.69 -11.22 -7.73
C GLY A 218 3.08 -12.28 -6.69
N ALA A 219 2.58 -13.50 -6.88
CA ALA A 219 2.90 -14.65 -6.04
C ALA A 219 4.42 -14.92 -6.00
N LEU A 220 4.97 -15.08 -4.78
CA LEU A 220 6.40 -15.31 -4.59
C LEU A 220 6.74 -16.81 -4.56
N ALA A 221 8.00 -17.13 -4.88
CA ALA A 221 8.54 -18.48 -4.75
C ALA A 221 9.95 -18.46 -4.15
N VAL A 222 10.44 -19.61 -3.68
CA VAL A 222 11.86 -19.79 -3.31
C VAL A 222 12.54 -20.65 -4.37
N THR A 223 13.50 -20.08 -5.09
CA THR A 223 14.26 -20.76 -6.16
C THR A 223 15.74 -20.58 -5.93
N ASN A 224 16.50 -21.67 -6.01
CA ASN A 224 17.97 -21.69 -5.86
C ASN A 224 18.52 -20.99 -4.59
N GLY A 225 17.77 -21.01 -3.49
CA GLY A 225 18.16 -20.35 -2.23
C GLY A 225 17.81 -18.86 -2.16
N THR A 226 16.97 -18.34 -3.06
CA THR A 226 16.58 -16.92 -3.13
C THR A 226 15.06 -16.78 -3.23
N LEU A 227 14.49 -15.75 -2.60
CA LEU A 227 13.10 -15.35 -2.76
C LEU A 227 12.94 -14.61 -4.10
N VAL A 228 12.00 -15.07 -4.93
CA VAL A 228 11.78 -14.55 -6.28
C VAL A 228 10.32 -14.19 -6.53
N ASP A 229 10.11 -13.27 -7.47
CA ASP A 229 8.79 -12.85 -7.94
C ASP A 229 8.16 -13.81 -8.98
N LYS A 230 6.96 -13.48 -9.46
CA LYS A 230 6.22 -14.21 -10.52
C LYS A 230 7.01 -14.37 -11.83
N ASN A 231 8.05 -13.55 -12.04
CA ASN A 231 8.92 -13.53 -13.23
C ASN A 231 10.25 -14.27 -12.97
N GLY A 232 10.41 -14.88 -11.79
CA GLY A 232 11.64 -15.56 -11.35
C GLY A 232 12.79 -14.60 -11.03
N GLN A 233 12.55 -13.30 -10.89
CA GLN A 233 13.58 -12.32 -10.52
C GLN A 233 13.74 -12.26 -8.99
N PRO A 234 14.98 -12.10 -8.46
CA PRO A 234 15.19 -11.89 -7.04
C PRO A 234 14.37 -10.71 -6.51
N PHE A 235 13.62 -10.93 -5.44
CA PHE A 235 12.73 -9.94 -4.85
C PHE A 235 13.01 -9.76 -3.35
N GLN A 236 12.89 -8.54 -2.86
CA GLN A 236 13.25 -8.16 -1.49
C GLN A 236 12.04 -7.54 -0.78
N LEU A 237 11.52 -8.25 0.22
CA LEU A 237 10.53 -7.71 1.15
C LEU A 237 11.22 -6.76 2.13
N ARG A 238 10.62 -5.59 2.35
CA ARG A 238 11.10 -4.49 3.19
C ARG A 238 9.91 -3.85 3.88
N GLY A 239 9.98 -3.65 5.19
CA GLY A 239 8.80 -3.24 5.95
C GLY A 239 8.95 -3.15 7.46
N MET A 240 7.80 -3.06 8.12
CA MET A 240 7.66 -3.01 9.57
C MET A 240 7.00 -4.27 10.11
N SER A 241 7.48 -4.76 11.26
CA SER A 241 6.70 -5.58 12.17
C SER A 241 5.84 -4.68 13.05
N THR A 242 4.61 -5.08 13.31
CA THR A 242 3.88 -4.60 14.48
C THR A 242 4.64 -5.02 15.73
N HIS A 243 4.45 -4.28 16.83
CA HIS A 243 4.64 -4.86 18.16
C HIS A 243 3.49 -5.87 18.43
N GLY A 244 3.50 -6.54 19.57
CA GLY A 244 2.55 -7.60 19.89
C GLY A 244 1.08 -7.17 19.86
N LEU A 245 0.25 -7.90 19.12
CA LEU A 245 -1.17 -7.57 18.87
C LEU A 245 -2.09 -7.62 20.11
N SER A 246 -1.60 -8.08 21.25
CA SER A 246 -2.31 -8.09 22.54
C SER A 246 -1.89 -6.94 23.48
N PHE A 247 -0.83 -6.18 23.14
CA PHE A 247 -0.27 -5.12 23.99
C PHE A 247 -1.11 -3.84 23.92
N THR A 248 -1.01 -3.03 24.98
CA THR A 248 -1.58 -1.69 25.08
C THR A 248 -0.67 -0.84 25.96
N GLU A 249 -0.22 0.30 25.48
CA GLU A 249 0.64 1.22 26.23
C GLU A 249 0.15 2.67 26.05
N GLU A 250 0.26 3.48 27.10
CA GLU A 250 -0.21 4.88 27.11
C GLU A 250 -1.64 5.08 26.54
N GLY A 251 -2.52 4.10 26.78
CA GLY A 251 -3.91 4.09 26.32
C GLY A 251 -4.15 3.64 24.87
N VAL A 252 -3.11 3.29 24.10
CA VAL A 252 -3.21 2.84 22.70
C VAL A 252 -2.99 1.33 22.59
N PRO A 253 -3.99 0.54 22.15
CA PRO A 253 -3.81 -0.87 21.80
C PRO A 253 -2.96 -1.00 20.54
N PHE A 254 -1.85 -1.74 20.60
CA PHE A 254 -0.93 -1.82 19.45
C PHE A 254 -1.51 -2.53 18.23
N ARG A 255 -2.57 -3.33 18.43
CA ARG A 255 -3.41 -3.85 17.34
C ARG A 255 -4.03 -2.77 16.46
N ASP A 256 -4.23 -1.55 16.94
CA ASP A 256 -4.90 -0.51 16.17
C ASP A 256 -4.00 0.20 15.17
N TYR A 257 -2.68 -0.07 15.21
CA TYR A 257 -1.77 0.16 14.08
C TYR A 257 -2.00 -0.82 12.91
N VAL A 258 -2.72 -1.93 13.12
CA VAL A 258 -3.14 -2.83 12.04
C VAL A 258 -4.41 -2.27 11.39
N ASN A 259 -4.25 -1.26 10.55
CA ASN A 259 -5.33 -0.61 9.80
C ASN A 259 -4.87 -0.19 8.39
N TYR A 260 -5.82 0.15 7.52
CA TYR A 260 -5.54 0.52 6.13
C TYR A 260 -4.67 1.77 6.01
N ASP A 261 -5.01 2.84 6.72
CA ASP A 261 -4.30 4.12 6.62
C ASP A 261 -2.85 4.01 7.12
N ALA A 262 -2.61 3.27 8.20
CA ALA A 262 -1.27 2.94 8.70
C ALA A 262 -0.40 2.26 7.64
N PHE A 263 -0.95 1.22 7.00
CA PHE A 263 -0.23 0.45 5.99
C PHE A 263 -0.05 1.27 4.71
N LYS A 264 -1.01 2.15 4.40
CA LYS A 264 -0.90 3.13 3.32
C LYS A 264 0.24 4.12 3.58
N THR A 265 0.37 4.70 4.78
CA THR A 265 1.50 5.56 5.14
C THR A 265 2.84 4.81 4.98
N LEU A 266 2.92 3.56 5.42
CA LEU A 266 4.12 2.73 5.23
C LEU A 266 4.44 2.47 3.75
N ARG A 267 3.43 2.20 2.92
CA ARG A 267 3.62 1.99 1.47
C ARG A 267 4.03 3.28 0.76
N ASP A 268 3.24 4.33 0.93
CA ASP A 268 3.27 5.55 0.10
C ASP A 268 4.37 6.54 0.56
N ASP A 269 4.60 6.69 1.86
CA ASP A 269 5.62 7.61 2.40
C ASP A 269 6.92 6.89 2.80
N TRP A 270 6.86 5.66 3.31
CA TRP A 270 8.08 4.95 3.72
C TRP A 270 8.65 4.06 2.60
N GLY A 271 7.87 3.65 1.61
CA GLY A 271 8.31 2.72 0.55
C GLY A 271 8.35 1.26 1.00
N ALA A 272 7.59 0.90 2.04
CA ALA A 272 7.42 -0.49 2.47
C ALA A 272 6.63 -1.28 1.41
N ASN A 273 7.04 -2.53 1.17
CA ASN A 273 6.26 -3.47 0.35
C ASN A 273 5.69 -4.63 1.18
N CYS A 274 6.01 -4.72 2.46
CA CYS A 274 5.61 -5.80 3.36
C CYS A 274 5.25 -5.28 4.76
N VAL A 275 4.38 -6.00 5.46
CA VAL A 275 4.09 -5.82 6.89
C VAL A 275 4.10 -7.16 7.62
N ARG A 276 4.50 -7.20 8.90
CA ARG A 276 4.50 -8.41 9.74
C ARG A 276 3.59 -8.23 10.95
N LEU A 277 2.75 -9.23 11.21
CA LEU A 277 1.70 -9.20 12.23
C LEU A 277 2.08 -10.11 13.42
N ALA A 278 2.79 -9.56 14.40
CA ALA A 278 3.39 -10.30 15.52
C ALA A 278 2.34 -10.77 16.55
N MET A 279 1.78 -11.97 16.37
CA MET A 279 0.75 -12.52 17.26
C MET A 279 1.37 -13.37 18.39
N TYR A 280 1.67 -12.73 19.52
CA TYR A 280 2.24 -13.38 20.71
C TYR A 280 1.45 -14.62 21.13
N THR A 281 2.18 -15.71 21.38
CA THR A 281 1.55 -16.97 21.80
C THR A 281 1.23 -16.98 23.29
N GLU A 282 2.16 -16.60 24.18
CA GLU A 282 1.95 -16.72 25.63
C GLU A 282 2.04 -15.41 26.41
N SER A 283 2.86 -14.46 25.97
CA SER A 283 3.06 -13.21 26.69
C SER A 283 1.89 -12.22 26.56
N TYR A 284 1.72 -11.37 27.58
CA TYR A 284 0.80 -10.22 27.61
C TYR A 284 -0.59 -10.50 26.99
N MET A 285 -1.31 -11.50 27.50
CA MET A 285 -2.60 -11.96 26.94
C MET A 285 -2.50 -12.46 25.49
N GLY A 286 -1.50 -13.31 25.23
CA GLY A 286 -1.25 -13.96 23.95
C GLY A 286 -2.29 -15.04 23.60
N TYR A 287 -2.26 -15.50 22.35
CA TYR A 287 -3.25 -16.41 21.77
C TYR A 287 -3.46 -17.73 22.55
N CYS A 288 -2.41 -18.27 23.15
CA CYS A 288 -2.44 -19.50 23.95
C CYS A 288 -2.65 -19.25 25.45
N ASN A 289 -2.60 -17.99 25.92
CA ASN A 289 -2.59 -17.66 27.35
C ASN A 289 -3.35 -16.35 27.63
N GLY A 290 -4.63 -16.47 27.98
CA GLY A 290 -5.48 -15.35 28.42
C GLY A 290 -6.00 -14.42 27.32
N GLY A 291 -5.39 -14.40 26.13
CA GLY A 291 -5.86 -13.63 24.99
C GLY A 291 -7.18 -14.12 24.40
N ASN A 292 -8.02 -13.20 23.91
CA ASN A 292 -9.17 -13.57 23.10
C ASN A 292 -8.71 -13.99 21.69
N GLN A 293 -8.73 -15.30 21.44
CA GLN A 293 -8.30 -15.92 20.19
C GLN A 293 -9.09 -15.42 18.97
N GLU A 294 -10.39 -15.10 19.11
CA GLU A 294 -11.18 -14.62 17.97
C GLU A 294 -10.87 -13.16 17.67
N ASP A 295 -10.67 -12.31 18.69
CA ASP A 295 -10.23 -10.92 18.47
C ASP A 295 -8.85 -10.87 17.81
N LEU A 296 -7.92 -11.72 18.24
CA LEU A 296 -6.59 -11.81 17.64
C LEU A 296 -6.66 -12.26 16.17
N LYS A 297 -7.46 -13.28 15.83
CA LYS A 297 -7.73 -13.64 14.42
C LYS A 297 -8.41 -12.51 13.65
N ASN A 298 -9.30 -11.75 14.26
CA ASN A 298 -9.93 -10.59 13.63
C ASN A 298 -8.93 -9.45 13.34
N VAL A 299 -7.91 -9.27 14.19
CA VAL A 299 -6.78 -8.36 13.90
C VAL A 299 -5.93 -8.90 12.74
N ILE A 300 -5.64 -10.21 12.70
CA ILE A 300 -4.94 -10.83 11.55
C ILE A 300 -5.73 -10.64 10.25
N ARG A 301 -7.04 -10.92 10.23
CA ARG A 301 -7.94 -10.67 9.09
C ARG A 301 -7.89 -9.22 8.63
N ARG A 302 -7.99 -8.26 9.57
CA ARG A 302 -7.92 -6.82 9.29
C ARG A 302 -6.58 -6.44 8.64
N GLY A 303 -5.47 -7.01 9.12
CA GLY A 303 -4.14 -6.79 8.56
C GLY A 303 -3.93 -7.41 7.19
N VAL A 304 -4.36 -8.66 6.98
CA VAL A 304 -4.27 -9.34 5.68
C VAL A 304 -5.13 -8.63 4.64
N GLN A 305 -6.37 -8.25 4.99
CA GLN A 305 -7.25 -7.47 4.11
C GLN A 305 -6.61 -6.13 3.73
N ALA A 306 -6.19 -5.32 4.72
CA ALA A 306 -5.57 -4.02 4.48
C ALA A 306 -4.30 -4.09 3.62
N ALA A 307 -3.42 -5.07 3.88
CA ALA A 307 -2.24 -5.28 3.05
C ALA A 307 -2.60 -5.67 1.61
N SER A 308 -3.62 -6.51 1.43
CA SER A 308 -4.07 -6.96 0.10
C SER A 308 -4.73 -5.85 -0.71
N ASP A 309 -5.58 -5.03 -0.08
CA ASP A 309 -6.23 -3.86 -0.70
C ASP A 309 -5.21 -2.78 -1.10
N LEU A 310 -4.03 -2.77 -0.46
CA LEU A 310 -2.89 -1.91 -0.79
C LEU A 310 -1.87 -2.56 -1.75
N GLY A 311 -2.06 -3.83 -2.13
CA GLY A 311 -1.11 -4.60 -2.93
C GLY A 311 0.25 -4.80 -2.25
N MET A 312 0.27 -4.94 -0.93
CA MET A 312 1.44 -5.26 -0.11
C MET A 312 1.46 -6.74 0.26
N TYR A 313 2.65 -7.24 0.59
CA TYR A 313 2.83 -8.57 1.20
C TYR A 313 2.60 -8.52 2.71
N VAL A 314 2.18 -9.65 3.30
CA VAL A 314 1.89 -9.74 4.74
C VAL A 314 2.41 -11.03 5.35
N ILE A 315 3.20 -10.92 6.42
CA ILE A 315 3.65 -12.04 7.23
C ILE A 315 2.70 -12.22 8.41
N VAL A 316 2.04 -13.37 8.49
CA VAL A 316 1.27 -13.81 9.66
C VAL A 316 2.22 -14.58 10.59
N ASP A 317 2.62 -13.95 11.70
CA ASP A 317 3.63 -14.47 12.62
C ASP A 317 3.03 -15.11 13.88
N TRP A 318 3.35 -16.39 14.07
CA TRP A 318 3.12 -17.14 15.30
C TRP A 318 4.25 -16.87 16.29
N HIS A 319 4.09 -15.75 17.00
CA HIS A 319 5.17 -15.12 17.76
C HIS A 319 5.42 -15.85 19.10
N ILE A 320 6.18 -16.96 19.01
CA ILE A 320 6.78 -17.62 20.18
C ILE A 320 7.95 -16.79 20.71
N LEU A 321 8.12 -16.77 22.03
CA LEU A 321 9.22 -16.10 22.70
C LEU A 321 9.52 -16.76 24.06
N GLU A 322 8.72 -16.49 25.10
CA GLU A 322 9.01 -16.95 26.47
C GLU A 322 8.85 -18.46 26.67
N ASN A 323 8.05 -19.10 25.83
CA ASN A 323 7.90 -20.56 25.79
C ASN A 323 9.11 -21.28 25.16
N GLY A 324 9.90 -20.57 24.34
CA GLY A 324 11.21 -20.98 23.82
C GLY A 324 11.21 -22.16 22.82
N ASN A 325 10.44 -23.21 23.08
CA ASN A 325 10.33 -24.39 22.23
C ASN A 325 8.96 -24.39 21.51
N PRO A 326 8.92 -24.32 20.16
CA PRO A 326 7.66 -24.30 19.41
C PRO A 326 6.77 -25.54 19.65
N THR A 327 7.34 -26.70 20.04
CA THR A 327 6.51 -27.90 20.31
C THR A 327 5.59 -27.75 21.53
N ALA A 328 5.81 -26.75 22.40
CA ALA A 328 4.97 -26.50 23.57
C ALA A 328 3.52 -26.07 23.22
N VAL A 329 3.35 -25.42 22.06
CA VAL A 329 2.06 -24.90 21.57
C VAL A 329 1.66 -25.46 20.20
N GLU A 330 2.24 -26.59 19.79
CA GLU A 330 2.11 -27.15 18.44
C GLU A 330 0.66 -27.45 18.03
N TRP A 331 -0.19 -27.89 18.95
CA TRP A 331 -1.60 -28.14 18.65
C TRP A 331 -2.37 -26.83 18.38
N GLN A 332 -2.09 -25.79 19.16
CA GLN A 332 -2.65 -24.46 18.98
C GLN A 332 -2.16 -23.84 17.66
N ALA A 333 -0.87 -23.98 17.35
CA ALA A 333 -0.26 -23.53 16.09
C ALA A 333 -0.89 -24.23 14.89
N SER A 334 -0.99 -25.56 14.92
CA SER A 334 -1.61 -26.38 13.87
C SER A 334 -3.07 -25.97 13.63
N ASN A 335 -3.86 -25.77 14.70
CA ASN A 335 -5.24 -25.32 14.60
C ASN A 335 -5.37 -23.89 14.03
N PHE A 336 -4.51 -22.97 14.47
CA PHE A 336 -4.45 -21.59 13.97
C PHE A 336 -4.07 -21.55 12.49
N PHE A 337 -2.96 -22.17 12.10
CA PHE A 337 -2.49 -22.19 10.72
C PHE A 337 -3.43 -22.93 9.78
N SER A 338 -4.10 -24.00 10.22
CA SER A 338 -5.16 -24.67 9.46
C SER A 338 -6.32 -23.71 9.16
N GLN A 339 -6.78 -22.94 10.16
CA GLN A 339 -7.84 -21.93 9.97
C GLN A 339 -7.39 -20.81 9.02
N MET A 340 -6.24 -20.19 9.29
CA MET A 340 -5.77 -19.02 8.53
C MET A 340 -5.36 -19.37 7.10
N SER A 341 -4.67 -20.48 6.86
CA SER A 341 -4.34 -20.91 5.49
C SER A 341 -5.57 -21.31 4.67
N ASN A 342 -6.58 -21.95 5.28
CA ASN A 342 -7.85 -22.18 4.60
C ASN A 342 -8.60 -20.87 4.31
N GLU A 343 -8.58 -19.91 5.23
CA GLU A 343 -9.26 -18.62 5.05
C GLU A 343 -8.59 -17.75 3.97
N PHE A 344 -7.25 -17.72 3.95
CA PHE A 344 -6.45 -16.88 3.06
C PHE A 344 -5.91 -17.60 1.80
N ARG A 345 -6.35 -18.82 1.49
CA ARG A 345 -5.92 -19.65 0.32
C ARG A 345 -6.05 -19.02 -1.10
N ASN A 346 -6.58 -17.80 -1.21
CA ASN A 346 -6.73 -17.04 -2.44
C ASN A 346 -5.90 -15.73 -2.42
N TYR A 347 -5.05 -15.53 -1.42
CA TYR A 347 -4.27 -14.32 -1.18
C TYR A 347 -2.77 -14.65 -1.31
N ASP A 348 -2.26 -14.72 -2.53
CA ASP A 348 -0.87 -15.13 -2.82
C ASP A 348 0.20 -14.11 -2.35
N ASN A 349 -0.23 -13.03 -1.69
CA ASN A 349 0.59 -12.05 -0.98
C ASN A 349 0.81 -12.40 0.51
N VAL A 350 0.22 -13.49 1.02
CA VAL A 350 0.35 -13.93 2.43
C VAL A 350 1.53 -14.89 2.59
N LEU A 351 2.34 -14.61 3.63
CA LEU A 351 3.44 -15.45 4.10
C LEU A 351 3.15 -15.89 5.54
N TYR A 352 3.62 -17.08 5.93
CA TYR A 352 3.36 -17.65 7.27
C TYR A 352 4.66 -17.87 8.04
N GLU A 353 4.85 -17.17 9.15
CA GLU A 353 6.00 -17.38 10.04
C GLU A 353 5.58 -18.28 11.21
N ILE A 354 5.99 -19.55 11.17
CA ILE A 354 5.41 -20.59 12.03
C ILE A 354 6.01 -20.64 13.44
N CYS A 355 7.09 -19.91 13.68
CA CYS A 355 7.69 -19.69 14.99
C CYS A 355 8.73 -18.56 14.91
N ASN A 356 8.45 -17.42 15.55
CA ASN A 356 9.34 -16.26 15.66
C ASN A 356 10.75 -16.63 16.19
N GLU A 357 10.88 -16.96 17.48
CA GLU A 357 12.19 -17.12 18.13
C GLU A 357 12.31 -18.39 18.98
N PRO A 358 12.67 -19.53 18.37
CA PRO A 358 13.12 -20.70 19.10
C PRO A 358 14.34 -20.38 19.98
N ASN A 359 14.23 -20.57 21.29
CA ASN A 359 15.27 -20.23 22.26
C ASN A 359 15.25 -21.16 23.50
N GLY A 360 15.83 -20.74 24.63
CA GLY A 360 15.84 -21.51 25.87
C GLY A 360 16.66 -22.82 25.84
N GLY A 361 17.48 -23.02 24.80
CA GLY A 361 18.25 -24.25 24.57
C GLY A 361 17.53 -25.32 23.74
N VAL A 362 16.43 -24.99 23.06
CA VAL A 362 15.86 -25.87 22.01
C VAL A 362 16.86 -26.07 20.87
N ASP A 363 16.97 -27.29 20.33
CA ASP A 363 17.89 -27.60 19.23
C ASP A 363 17.23 -27.49 17.85
N TRP A 364 18.04 -27.34 16.80
CA TRP A 364 17.53 -27.28 15.42
C TRP A 364 16.77 -28.56 15.02
N TRP A 365 17.11 -29.72 15.57
CA TRP A 365 16.39 -30.97 15.30
C TRP A 365 14.92 -30.91 15.74
N THR A 366 14.67 -30.36 16.93
CA THR A 366 13.34 -30.15 17.50
C THR A 366 12.54 -29.13 16.67
N VAL A 367 13.16 -28.01 16.31
CA VAL A 367 12.54 -26.94 15.50
C VAL A 367 12.22 -27.43 14.08
N LYS A 368 13.16 -28.12 13.42
CA LYS A 368 12.94 -28.78 12.12
C LYS A 368 11.81 -29.79 12.19
N GLY A 369 11.77 -30.63 13.24
CA GLY A 369 10.72 -31.61 13.44
C GLY A 369 9.34 -30.97 13.61
N TYR A 370 9.24 -29.85 14.31
CA TYR A 370 8.03 -29.03 14.40
C TYR A 370 7.63 -28.47 13.02
N ALA A 371 8.58 -27.86 12.30
CA ALA A 371 8.33 -27.29 10.98
C ALA A 371 7.85 -28.33 9.96
N GLU A 372 8.46 -29.52 9.94
CA GLU A 372 8.06 -30.64 9.09
C GLU A 372 6.67 -31.22 9.43
N ARG A 373 6.07 -30.85 10.58
CA ARG A 373 4.67 -31.15 10.94
C ARG A 373 3.69 -30.00 10.68
N ILE A 374 4.11 -28.74 10.83
CA ILE A 374 3.24 -27.57 10.60
C ILE A 374 3.16 -27.16 9.12
N ILE A 375 4.26 -27.24 8.36
CA ILE A 375 4.27 -26.89 6.93
C ILE A 375 3.21 -27.66 6.12
N PRO A 376 3.02 -29.00 6.30
CA PRO A 376 1.95 -29.73 5.63
C PRO A 376 0.53 -29.31 6.02
N VAL A 377 0.32 -28.70 7.19
CA VAL A 377 -1.01 -28.20 7.63
C VAL A 377 -1.38 -26.94 6.85
N ILE A 378 -0.42 -26.05 6.61
CA ILE A 378 -0.59 -24.89 5.73
C ILE A 378 -0.79 -25.36 4.29
N ARG A 379 0.09 -26.26 3.81
CA ARG A 379 0.10 -26.72 2.41
C ARG A 379 -0.99 -27.72 2.02
N ALA A 380 -1.84 -28.11 2.98
CA ALA A 380 -3.12 -28.76 2.69
C ALA A 380 -4.16 -27.78 2.11
N ASN A 381 -4.01 -26.48 2.37
CA ASN A 381 -4.93 -25.41 1.94
C ASN A 381 -4.32 -24.52 0.85
N ASP A 382 -3.06 -24.13 1.02
CA ASP A 382 -2.26 -23.39 0.02
C ASP A 382 -0.97 -24.18 -0.29
N PRO A 383 -0.94 -24.97 -1.37
CA PRO A 383 0.22 -25.79 -1.73
C PRO A 383 1.52 -25.03 -2.00
N ASN A 384 1.45 -23.73 -2.30
CA ASN A 384 2.60 -22.91 -2.68
C ASN A 384 3.08 -21.97 -1.55
N ALA A 385 2.32 -21.86 -0.45
CA ALA A 385 2.59 -21.02 0.71
C ALA A 385 4.08 -20.81 1.02
N ILE A 386 4.53 -19.56 1.01
CA ILE A 386 5.82 -19.19 1.59
C ILE A 386 5.74 -19.39 3.10
N VAL A 387 6.59 -20.26 3.65
CA VAL A 387 6.66 -20.50 5.10
C VAL A 387 8.03 -20.09 5.64
N ILE A 388 8.03 -19.20 6.63
CA ILE A 388 9.22 -18.75 7.36
C ILE A 388 9.34 -19.58 8.64
N VAL A 389 10.53 -20.10 8.92
CA VAL A 389 10.81 -20.95 10.09
C VAL A 389 11.92 -20.33 10.93
N GLY A 390 11.62 -20.06 12.20
CA GLY A 390 12.60 -19.62 13.19
C GLY A 390 13.76 -20.59 13.36
N THR A 391 14.90 -20.09 13.84
CA THR A 391 16.08 -20.92 14.14
C THR A 391 16.44 -20.84 15.63
N PRO A 392 17.28 -21.74 16.18
CA PRO A 392 17.65 -21.69 17.60
C PRO A 392 18.37 -20.39 17.98
N THR A 393 18.44 -20.16 19.30
CA THR A 393 19.10 -19.00 19.91
C THR A 393 18.49 -17.68 19.41
N TRP A 394 17.17 -17.53 19.55
CA TRP A 394 16.40 -16.36 19.10
C TRP A 394 16.60 -16.08 17.61
N SER A 395 16.37 -17.11 16.79
CA SER A 395 16.55 -17.07 15.33
C SER A 395 17.94 -16.58 14.90
N GLN A 396 19.01 -17.15 15.48
CA GLN A 396 20.39 -16.82 15.11
C GLN A 396 21.19 -18.00 14.55
N ASP A 397 20.83 -19.25 14.90
CA ASP A 397 21.58 -20.46 14.52
C ASP A 397 21.20 -21.02 13.13
N ILE A 398 21.14 -20.11 12.15
CA ILE A 398 20.97 -20.42 10.72
C ILE A 398 22.10 -21.29 10.12
N ASP A 399 23.24 -21.42 10.79
CA ASP A 399 24.31 -22.36 10.44
C ASP A 399 23.93 -23.82 10.73
N GLN A 400 23.21 -24.08 11.83
CA GLN A 400 22.63 -25.40 12.10
C GLN A 400 21.56 -25.75 11.06
N ALA A 401 20.75 -24.76 10.65
CA ALA A 401 19.77 -24.92 9.58
C ALA A 401 20.44 -25.19 8.22
N ALA A 402 21.51 -24.48 7.87
CA ALA A 402 22.29 -24.73 6.65
C ALA A 402 22.94 -26.12 6.62
N ALA A 403 23.38 -26.63 7.78
CA ALA A 403 23.98 -27.97 7.88
C ALA A 403 22.96 -29.12 7.80
N ASN A 404 21.69 -28.88 8.11
CA ASN A 404 20.63 -29.91 8.12
C ASN A 404 19.26 -29.31 7.75
N PRO A 405 19.07 -28.77 6.54
CA PRO A 405 17.85 -28.04 6.17
C PRO A 405 16.61 -28.93 6.22
N ILE A 406 15.43 -28.32 6.35
CA ILE A 406 14.13 -28.98 6.16
C ILE A 406 14.14 -29.73 4.82
N GLN A 407 13.55 -30.92 4.77
CA GLN A 407 13.60 -31.78 3.58
C GLN A 407 12.37 -31.64 2.68
N TRP A 408 12.50 -32.05 1.41
CA TRP A 408 11.40 -32.09 0.45
C TRP A 408 10.31 -33.07 0.92
N PRO A 409 9.00 -32.74 0.83
CA PRO A 409 8.41 -31.57 0.16
C PRO A 409 8.32 -30.30 1.02
N SER A 410 8.51 -30.39 2.34
CA SER A 410 8.41 -29.25 3.25
C SER A 410 9.45 -28.14 2.96
N SER A 411 10.52 -28.47 2.22
CA SER A 411 11.56 -27.51 1.79
C SER A 411 11.19 -26.64 0.58
N GLN A 412 10.14 -26.96 -0.18
CA GLN A 412 9.61 -26.06 -1.22
C GLN A 412 9.22 -24.73 -0.57
N ASN A 413 9.44 -23.58 -1.21
CA ASN A 413 8.91 -22.29 -0.74
C ASN A 413 9.08 -22.01 0.77
N THR A 414 10.21 -22.41 1.34
CA THR A 414 10.47 -22.31 2.77
C THR A 414 11.70 -21.43 3.01
N LEU A 415 11.55 -20.42 3.87
CA LEU A 415 12.56 -19.48 4.33
C LEU A 415 12.97 -19.80 5.76
N TYR A 416 14.18 -19.40 6.15
CA TYR A 416 14.70 -19.53 7.50
C TYR A 416 14.92 -18.14 8.09
N ALA A 417 14.42 -17.89 9.31
CA ALA A 417 14.55 -16.60 9.96
C ALA A 417 15.96 -16.39 10.54
N LEU A 418 16.48 -15.16 10.34
CA LEU A 418 17.63 -14.61 11.04
C LEU A 418 17.22 -13.30 11.73
N HIS A 419 17.28 -13.22 13.06
CA HIS A 419 17.02 -11.96 13.77
C HIS A 419 18.31 -11.31 14.25
N PHE A 420 18.36 -9.98 14.20
CA PHE A 420 19.50 -9.21 14.71
C PHE A 420 19.07 -7.94 15.45
N TYR A 421 19.82 -7.57 16.47
CA TYR A 421 19.67 -6.29 17.15
C TYR A 421 21.04 -5.58 17.09
N ALA A 422 21.10 -4.45 16.40
CA ALA A 422 22.34 -3.86 15.88
C ALA A 422 23.41 -3.51 16.94
N ASN A 423 23.02 -3.27 18.19
CA ASN A 423 23.96 -2.99 19.28
C ASN A 423 24.35 -4.25 20.09
N THR A 424 24.02 -5.45 19.59
CA THR A 424 24.45 -6.74 20.16
C THR A 424 25.01 -7.69 19.10
N HIS A 425 24.34 -7.77 17.94
CA HIS A 425 24.63 -8.73 16.89
C HIS A 425 25.37 -8.03 15.75
N THR A 426 26.68 -8.29 15.64
CA THR A 426 27.61 -7.52 14.81
C THR A 426 28.19 -8.41 13.69
N GLN A 427 29.41 -8.09 13.20
CA GLN A 427 30.06 -8.79 12.09
C GLN A 427 30.03 -10.33 12.20
N TRP A 428 30.15 -10.90 13.40
CA TRP A 428 30.15 -12.36 13.60
C TRP A 428 28.87 -13.04 13.09
N LEU A 429 27.70 -12.39 13.22
CA LEU A 429 26.42 -12.93 12.74
C LEU A 429 26.20 -12.58 11.26
N ARG A 430 26.79 -11.49 10.74
CA ARG A 430 26.89 -11.22 9.29
C ARG A 430 27.76 -12.23 8.56
N ASP A 431 28.84 -12.70 9.19
CA ASP A 431 29.69 -13.76 8.65
C ASP A 431 28.93 -15.09 8.63
N ARG A 432 28.14 -15.40 9.67
CA ARG A 432 27.22 -16.55 9.70
C ARG A 432 26.16 -16.45 8.60
N LEU A 433 25.53 -15.28 8.39
CA LEU A 433 24.58 -15.04 7.30
C LEU A 433 25.23 -15.30 5.93
N ASN A 434 26.41 -14.72 5.69
CA ASN A 434 27.14 -14.94 4.43
C ASN A 434 27.47 -16.42 4.22
N ALA A 435 27.89 -17.15 5.25
CA ALA A 435 28.19 -18.58 5.16
C ALA A 435 26.95 -19.42 4.82
N ALA A 436 25.81 -19.17 5.49
CA ALA A 436 24.57 -19.91 5.26
C ALA A 436 23.94 -19.61 3.88
N LEU A 437 23.96 -18.35 3.43
CA LEU A 437 23.56 -17.98 2.06
C LEU A 437 24.48 -18.62 1.01
N ASN A 438 25.79 -18.69 1.27
CA ASN A 438 26.75 -19.36 0.37
C ASN A 438 26.57 -20.88 0.34
N ALA A 439 25.96 -21.48 1.37
CA ALA A 439 25.52 -22.87 1.38
C ALA A 439 24.15 -23.08 0.70
N GLY A 440 23.51 -22.01 0.20
CA GLY A 440 22.23 -22.05 -0.49
C GLY A 440 21.00 -22.04 0.42
N LEU A 441 21.15 -21.70 1.72
CA LEU A 441 20.00 -21.59 2.62
C LEU A 441 19.20 -20.29 2.32
N PRO A 442 17.90 -20.38 2.00
CA PRO A 442 17.08 -19.20 1.71
C PRO A 442 16.68 -18.48 3.01
N ILE A 443 17.25 -17.31 3.28
CA ILE A 443 17.11 -16.61 4.57
C ILE A 443 16.29 -15.32 4.43
N ILE A 444 15.50 -15.01 5.45
CA ILE A 444 14.82 -13.74 5.66
C ILE A 444 15.17 -13.18 7.04
N ILE A 445 15.26 -11.86 7.15
CA ILE A 445 15.36 -11.16 8.42
C ILE A 445 13.94 -10.73 8.81
N SER A 446 13.12 -11.66 9.32
CA SER A 446 11.74 -11.38 9.70
C SER A 446 11.61 -10.45 10.90
N GLU A 447 12.70 -10.23 11.65
CA GLU A 447 12.78 -9.19 12.67
C GLU A 447 14.20 -8.61 12.79
N PHE A 448 14.31 -7.28 12.93
CA PHE A 448 15.53 -6.65 13.45
C PHE A 448 15.29 -5.35 14.21
N GLY A 449 16.12 -5.05 15.20
CA GLY A 449 16.15 -3.78 15.93
C GLY A 449 17.42 -2.95 15.67
N THR A 450 17.29 -1.62 15.74
CA THR A 450 18.41 -0.66 15.64
C THR A 450 19.24 -0.54 16.93
N CYS A 451 18.75 -1.12 18.03
CA CYS A 451 19.28 -1.05 19.40
C CYS A 451 19.90 -2.38 19.84
N ASP A 452 20.06 -2.61 21.16
CA ASP A 452 20.51 -3.91 21.69
C ASP A 452 19.34 -4.91 21.80
N ALA A 453 19.67 -6.19 22.04
CA ALA A 453 18.71 -7.29 22.11
C ALA A 453 17.71 -7.22 23.30
N SER A 454 17.64 -6.11 24.04
CA SER A 454 16.55 -5.82 24.98
C SER A 454 15.41 -4.99 24.38
N GLY A 455 15.58 -4.46 23.16
CA GLY A 455 14.70 -3.45 22.56
C GLY A 455 14.81 -2.04 23.18
N SER A 456 15.54 -1.91 24.31
CA SER A 456 15.57 -0.71 25.16
C SER A 456 16.96 -0.09 25.36
N GLY A 457 18.04 -0.73 24.88
CA GLY A 457 19.39 -0.14 24.92
C GLY A 457 19.65 0.87 23.81
N GLY A 458 20.82 1.52 23.84
CA GLY A 458 21.17 2.56 22.86
C GLY A 458 21.18 2.08 21.40
N ASN A 459 20.80 2.97 20.48
CA ASN A 459 20.89 2.73 19.03
C ASN A 459 22.36 2.55 18.57
N ASN A 460 22.55 1.69 17.58
CA ASN A 460 23.79 1.56 16.81
C ASN A 460 23.46 1.58 15.31
N LEU A 461 23.10 2.77 14.81
CA LEU A 461 22.72 2.97 13.41
C LEU A 461 23.86 2.68 12.42
N TRP A 462 25.12 2.75 12.86
CA TRP A 462 26.27 2.37 12.03
C TRP A 462 26.28 0.87 11.77
N GLU A 463 26.17 0.05 12.81
CA GLU A 463 26.10 -1.41 12.66
C GLU A 463 24.82 -1.82 11.92
N ALA A 464 23.68 -1.14 12.17
CA ALA A 464 22.44 -1.34 11.44
C ALA A 464 22.60 -1.07 9.93
N GLN A 465 23.37 -0.04 9.54
CA GLN A 465 23.71 0.19 8.14
C GLN A 465 24.53 -0.97 7.57
N GLN A 466 25.53 -1.49 8.29
CA GLN A 466 26.31 -2.66 7.83
C GLN A 466 25.44 -3.92 7.63
N TRP A 467 24.32 -4.03 8.35
CA TRP A 467 23.33 -5.08 8.14
C TRP A 467 22.45 -4.84 6.91
N ILE A 468 21.91 -3.63 6.73
CA ILE A 468 21.05 -3.30 5.57
C ILE A 468 21.86 -3.29 4.27
N ASP A 469 23.10 -2.79 4.29
CA ASP A 469 24.03 -2.85 3.14
C ASP A 469 24.25 -4.31 2.70
N LEU A 470 24.49 -5.21 3.67
CA LEU A 470 24.63 -6.64 3.39
C LEU A 470 23.33 -7.28 2.89
N ALA A 471 22.19 -6.95 3.53
CA ALA A 471 20.90 -7.52 3.15
C ALA A 471 20.53 -7.11 1.71
N ASN A 472 20.73 -5.85 1.35
CA ASN A 472 20.53 -5.34 0.00
C ASN A 472 21.51 -5.99 -1.00
N ALA A 473 22.80 -6.07 -0.67
CA ALA A 473 23.83 -6.70 -1.52
C ALA A 473 23.65 -8.23 -1.71
N ARG A 474 22.84 -8.89 -0.87
CA ARG A 474 22.53 -10.32 -0.94
C ARG A 474 21.08 -10.62 -1.34
N ASN A 475 20.25 -9.61 -1.61
CA ASN A 475 18.79 -9.74 -1.80
C ASN A 475 18.11 -10.52 -0.65
N VAL A 476 18.50 -10.22 0.59
CA VAL A 476 17.83 -10.73 1.80
C VAL A 476 16.75 -9.74 2.21
N SER A 477 15.54 -10.26 2.40
CA SER A 477 14.38 -9.51 2.86
C SER A 477 14.51 -9.13 4.35
N TRP A 478 13.97 -7.98 4.76
CA TRP A 478 14.08 -7.48 6.13
C TRP A 478 12.82 -6.75 6.64
N LEU A 479 12.43 -6.99 7.90
CA LEU A 479 11.32 -6.32 8.60
C LEU A 479 11.81 -5.75 9.94
N ASN A 480 11.55 -4.47 10.22
CA ASN A 480 12.00 -3.82 11.45
C ASN A 480 11.03 -4.00 12.64
N TRP A 481 11.60 -4.22 13.83
CA TRP A 481 10.93 -4.09 15.13
C TRP A 481 11.10 -2.66 15.68
N SER A 482 10.03 -1.90 15.98
CA SER A 482 8.63 -2.19 15.63
C SER A 482 7.75 -0.94 15.51
N LEU A 483 6.63 -1.10 14.82
CA LEU A 483 5.57 -0.11 14.70
C LEU A 483 4.71 -0.06 15.98
N CYS A 484 5.20 0.68 16.98
CA CYS A 484 4.44 1.08 18.15
C CYS A 484 5.01 2.36 18.80
N LEU A 485 4.30 2.88 19.81
CA LEU A 485 4.70 4.03 20.62
C LEU A 485 5.34 3.64 21.98
N LYS A 486 5.73 2.38 22.18
CA LYS A 486 6.28 1.92 23.46
C LYS A 486 7.50 2.75 23.85
N ASN A 487 7.67 3.08 25.13
CA ASN A 487 8.79 3.94 25.58
C ASN A 487 10.12 3.16 25.65
N GLU A 488 10.56 2.64 24.50
CA GLU A 488 11.80 1.90 24.28
C GLU A 488 12.47 2.33 22.97
N THR A 489 13.74 1.95 22.77
CA THR A 489 14.55 2.46 21.65
C THR A 489 14.22 1.80 20.31
N ALA A 490 13.68 0.58 20.31
CA ALA A 490 13.22 -0.10 19.09
C ALA A 490 11.97 0.53 18.46
N SER A 491 11.08 1.12 19.27
CA SER A 491 9.82 1.72 18.80
C SER A 491 10.05 2.75 17.70
N ALA A 492 9.28 2.65 16.62
CA ALA A 492 9.37 3.60 15.51
C ALA A 492 8.66 4.94 15.79
N ILE A 493 7.63 4.95 16.64
CA ILE A 493 6.77 6.11 16.90
C ILE A 493 7.12 6.71 18.28
N GLN A 494 7.11 8.04 18.39
CA GLN A 494 7.37 8.74 19.65
C GLN A 494 6.31 8.39 20.71
N PRO A 495 6.69 8.20 21.99
CA PRO A 495 5.76 7.69 23.02
C PRO A 495 4.59 8.62 23.34
N TRP A 496 4.71 9.92 23.04
CA TRP A 496 3.61 10.89 23.16
C TRP A 496 2.69 10.94 21.93
N CYS A 497 3.12 10.46 20.76
CA CYS A 497 2.31 10.50 19.54
C CYS A 497 1.24 9.40 19.57
N LYS A 498 -0.03 9.80 19.43
CA LYS A 498 -1.19 8.89 19.45
C LYS A 498 -1.84 8.69 18.07
N LYS A 499 -1.18 9.16 17.00
CA LYS A 499 -1.59 8.87 15.61
C LYS A 499 -1.41 7.38 15.31
N LEU A 500 -2.33 6.82 14.53
CA LEU A 500 -2.29 5.45 14.02
C LEU A 500 -1.82 5.36 12.56
N SER A 501 -1.67 6.50 11.88
CA SER A 501 -1.21 6.67 10.50
C SER A 501 -0.54 8.05 10.35
N ASP A 502 0.00 8.35 9.17
CA ASP A 502 0.34 9.71 8.70
C ASP A 502 1.26 10.47 9.67
N TRP A 503 2.29 9.76 10.15
CA TRP A 503 3.30 10.29 11.07
C TRP A 503 4.27 11.23 10.36
N GLU A 504 4.44 12.41 10.91
CA GLU A 504 5.50 13.34 10.54
C GLU A 504 6.86 12.84 11.05
N THR A 505 7.96 13.26 10.44
CA THR A 505 9.32 12.83 10.87
C THR A 505 9.66 13.20 12.32
N TRP A 506 9.06 14.27 12.87
CA TRP A 506 9.21 14.66 14.27
C TRP A 506 8.32 13.86 15.25
N GLU A 507 7.36 13.08 14.73
CA GLU A 507 6.54 12.12 15.49
C GLU A 507 7.15 10.70 15.50
N LEU A 508 8.24 10.50 14.75
CA LEU A 508 9.03 9.27 14.74
C LEU A 508 10.24 9.36 15.67
N THR A 509 10.71 8.21 16.16
CA THR A 509 11.95 8.12 16.96
C THR A 509 13.18 8.22 16.06
N GLU A 510 14.38 8.16 16.66
CA GLU A 510 15.62 7.97 15.90
C GLU A 510 15.62 6.65 15.12
N SER A 511 15.08 5.57 15.71
CA SER A 511 14.87 4.28 15.03
C SER A 511 13.92 4.45 13.83
N GLY A 512 12.71 4.96 14.07
CA GLY A 512 11.67 5.11 13.04
C GLY A 512 12.11 5.98 11.88
N ASN A 513 12.77 7.12 12.14
CA ASN A 513 13.32 7.98 11.09
C ASN A 513 14.40 7.27 10.26
N TRP A 514 15.33 6.55 10.91
CA TRP A 514 16.38 5.84 10.18
C TRP A 514 15.80 4.72 9.31
N VAL A 515 14.91 3.90 9.87
CA VAL A 515 14.24 2.78 9.19
C VAL A 515 13.39 3.26 8.01
N ARG A 516 12.59 4.32 8.20
CA ARG A 516 11.85 5.00 7.12
C ARG A 516 12.79 5.42 5.98
N ASN A 517 13.92 6.03 6.30
CA ASN A 517 14.86 6.51 5.29
C ASN A 517 15.55 5.36 4.52
N GLN A 518 15.81 4.21 5.17
CA GLN A 518 16.31 3.01 4.46
C GLN A 518 15.29 2.47 3.46
N MET A 519 14.01 2.36 3.85
CA MET A 519 12.95 1.89 2.95
C MET A 519 12.74 2.87 1.79
N ARG A 520 12.70 4.18 2.07
CA ARG A 520 12.56 5.23 1.04
C ARG A 520 13.68 5.18 0.01
N ALA A 521 14.93 5.12 0.45
CA ALA A 521 16.08 5.00 -0.43
C ALA A 521 16.02 3.73 -1.29
N ALA A 522 15.61 2.60 -0.70
CA ALA A 522 15.45 1.32 -1.41
C ALA A 522 14.23 1.27 -2.36
N ALA A 523 13.29 2.20 -2.22
CA ALA A 523 12.12 2.40 -3.09
C ALA A 523 12.28 3.55 -4.10
N GLY A 524 13.40 4.28 -4.08
CA GLY A 524 13.64 5.45 -4.93
C GLY A 524 12.92 6.74 -4.49
N LEU A 525 12.36 6.77 -3.28
CA LEU A 525 11.59 7.89 -2.74
C LEU A 525 12.52 8.94 -2.09
N GLY A 526 13.12 9.80 -2.93
CA GLY A 526 13.96 10.94 -2.50
C GLY A 526 13.30 11.90 -1.53
#